data_AF-A0A239C2T8-F1
#
_entry.id   AF-A0A239C2T8-F1
#
_cell.length_a   1.000
_cell.length_b   1.000
_cell.length_c   1.000
_cell.angle_alpha   90.00
_cell.angle_beta   90.00
_cell.angle_gamma   90.00
#
_symmetry.space_group_name_H-M   'P 1'
#
loop_
_entity.id
_entity.type
_entity.pdbx_description
1 polymer ?
#
loop_
_entity_poly.entity_id
_entity_poly.type
_entity_poly.pdbx_seq_one_letter_code
_entity_poly.pdbx_strand_id
1 'polypeptide(L)' 'MLDSAYLDKLEQYFSSGDLTFDFENGDEARRHAILEYLEKLMDLAEQADELATRLIFKGGMLQTLSNSSNQK' A
#
# COMPACT_ATOMS: atom_id res chain seq x y z
N MET A 1 -10.18 -6.06 -9.44
CA MET A 1 -9.12 -5.11 -9.04
C MET A 1 -9.22 -4.71 -7.55
N LEU A 2 -9.75 -5.58 -6.69
CA LEU A 2 -9.47 -5.58 -5.25
C LEU A 2 -9.21 -7.05 -4.93
N ASP A 3 -7.95 -7.45 -4.97
CA ASP A 3 -7.52 -8.83 -4.81
C ASP A 3 -6.68 -8.95 -3.55
N SER A 4 -7.33 -9.32 -2.44
CA SER A 4 -6.66 -9.49 -1.15
C SER A 4 -5.70 -10.66 -1.18
N ALA A 5 -6.00 -11.73 -1.92
CA ALA A 5 -5.14 -12.90 -2.01
C ALA A 5 -3.78 -12.56 -2.64
N TYR A 6 -3.72 -11.57 -3.53
CA TYR A 6 -2.47 -11.05 -4.04
C TYR A 6 -1.67 -10.28 -2.98
N LEU A 7 -2.33 -9.48 -2.15
CA LEU A 7 -1.68 -8.76 -1.05
C LEU A 7 -1.14 -9.72 0.00
N ASP A 8 -1.90 -10.76 0.36
CA ASP A 8 -1.47 -11.79 1.30
C ASP A 8 -0.22 -12.52 0.81
N LYS A 9 -0.15 -12.80 -0.50
CA LYS A 9 1.04 -13.41 -1.13
C LYS A 9 2.26 -12.48 -1.05
N LEU A 10 2.08 -11.17 -1.26
CA LEU A 10 3.17 -10.21 -1.11
C LEU A 10 3.66 -10.14 0.34
N GLU A 11 2.73 -10.07 1.30
CA GLU A 11 3.07 -10.07 2.72
C GLU A 11 3.84 -11.34 3.11
N GLN A 12 3.39 -12.51 2.65
CA GLN A 12 4.09 -13.77 2.86
C GLN A 12 5.49 -13.75 2.22
N TYR A 13 5.62 -13.26 0.99
CA TYR A 13 6.92 -13.19 0.30
C TYR A 13 7.92 -12.29 1.02
N PHE A 14 7.46 -11.22 1.67
CA PHE A 14 8.32 -10.32 2.46
C PHE A 14 8.67 -10.90 3.83
N SER A 15 7.71 -11.54 4.51
CA SER A 15 7.89 -12.03 5.89
C SER A 15 8.56 -13.40 5.98
N SER A 16 8.49 -14.22 4.92
CA SER A 16 9.09 -15.56 4.88
C SER A 16 10.62 -15.57 4.76
N GLY A 17 11.21 -14.46 4.30
CA GLY A 17 12.63 -14.38 3.94
C GLY A 17 12.93 -14.83 2.50
N ASP A 18 11.94 -15.31 1.75
CA ASP A 18 12.10 -15.73 0.36
C ASP A 18 12.63 -14.59 -0.52
N LEU A 19 12.12 -13.37 -0.35
CA LEU A 19 12.60 -12.20 -1.09
C LEU A 19 14.07 -11.89 -0.77
N THR A 20 14.48 -11.99 0.50
CA THR A 20 15.86 -11.78 0.92
C THR A 20 16.77 -12.84 0.30
N PHE A 21 16.34 -14.09 0.33
CA PHE A 21 17.06 -15.20 -0.30
C PHE A 21 17.23 -14.97 -1.81
N ASP A 22 16.16 -14.59 -2.52
CA ASP A 22 16.18 -14.28 -3.95
C ASP A 22 17.10 -13.10 -4.28
N PHE A 23 17.16 -12.10 -3.40
CA PHE A 23 18.05 -10.95 -3.56
C PHE A 23 19.52 -11.33 -3.36
N GLU A 24 19.83 -12.08 -2.30
CA GLU A 24 21.22 -12.49 -1.98
C GLU A 24 21.80 -13.47 -3.00
N ASN A 25 20.96 -14.36 -3.56
CA ASN A 25 21.37 -15.42 -4.48
C ASN A 25 21.09 -15.09 -5.95
N GLY A 26 20.37 -14.01 -6.24
CA GLY A 26 20.10 -13.54 -7.59
C GLY A 26 21.33 -12.95 -8.28
N ASP A 27 21.33 -12.94 -9.60
CA ASP A 27 22.30 -12.17 -10.37
C ASP A 27 22.02 -10.66 -10.25
N GLU A 28 22.89 -9.84 -10.86
CA GLU A 28 22.74 -8.38 -10.78
C GLU A 28 21.40 -7.89 -11.35
N ALA A 29 20.94 -8.46 -12.46
CA ALA A 29 19.66 -8.10 -13.06
C ALA A 29 18.49 -8.43 -12.13
N ARG A 30 18.50 -9.60 -11.49
CA ARG A 30 17.48 -10.00 -10.51
C ARG A 30 17.46 -9.07 -9.30
N ARG A 31 18.62 -8.71 -8.77
CA ARG A 31 18.73 -7.77 -7.64
C ARG A 31 18.14 -6.41 -7.97
N HIS A 32 18.50 -5.85 -9.14
CA HIS A 32 17.94 -4.56 -9.58
C HIS A 32 16.42 -4.64 -9.75
N ALA A 33 15.90 -5.69 -10.38
CA ALA A 33 14.46 -5.88 -10.56
C ALA A 33 13.71 -5.98 -9.21
N ILE A 34 14.30 -6.63 -8.20
CA ILE A 34 13.74 -6.68 -6.85
C ILE A 34 13.68 -5.28 -6.23
N LEU A 35 14.75 -4.49 -6.34
CA LEU A 35 14.79 -3.14 -5.77
C LEU A 35 13.77 -2.22 -6.45
N GLU A 36 13.69 -2.23 -7.78
CA GLU A 36 12.70 -1.46 -8.53
C GLU A 36 11.27 -1.85 -8.15
N TYR A 37 11.03 -3.15 -7.91
CA TYR A 37 9.73 -3.64 -7.47
C TYR A 37 9.34 -3.11 -6.08
N LEU A 38 10.29 -3.15 -5.14
CA LEU A 38 10.09 -2.63 -3.79
C LEU A 38 9.86 -1.12 -3.78
N GLU A 39 10.65 -0.37 -4.55
CA GLU A 39 10.48 1.09 -4.72
C GLU A 39 9.08 1.40 -5.24
N LYS A 40 8.62 0.65 -6.26
CA LYS A 40 7.28 0.86 -6.80
C LYS A 40 6.17 0.57 -5.80
N LEU A 41 6.35 -0.43 -4.92
CA LEU A 41 5.40 -0.72 -3.85
C LEU A 41 5.37 0.36 -2.79
N MET A 42 6.52 0.97 -2.47
CA MET A 42 6.59 2.11 -1.55
C MET A 42 5.81 3.30 -2.10
N ASP A 43 5.99 3.64 -3.37
CA ASP A 43 5.20 4.70 -4.04
C ASP A 43 3.68 4.43 -3.96
N LEU A 44 3.29 3.17 -4.20
CA LEU A 44 1.88 2.78 -4.15
C LEU A 44 1.32 2.85 -2.72
N ALA A 45 2.11 2.51 -1.70
CA ALA A 45 1.72 2.63 -0.31
C ALA A 45 1.49 4.10 0.08
N GLU A 46 2.37 5.01 -0.34
CA GLU A 46 2.19 6.45 -0.12
C GLU A 46 0.93 6.98 -0.82
N GLN A 47 0.70 6.61 -2.08
CA GLN A 47 -0.53 6.99 -2.79
C GLN A 47 -1.80 6.44 -2.11
N ALA A 48 -1.74 5.21 -1.61
CA ALA A 48 -2.85 4.59 -0.90
C ALA A 48 -3.14 5.32 0.42
N ASP A 49 -2.11 5.70 1.18
CA ASP A 49 -2.26 6.48 2.42
C ASP A 49 -2.86 7.87 2.16
N GLU A 50 -2.34 8.61 1.18
CA GLU A 50 -2.89 9.92 0.83
C GLU A 50 -4.35 9.82 0.40
N LEU A 51 -4.69 8.79 -0.38
CA LEU A 51 -6.06 8.54 -0.81
C LEU A 51 -6.96 8.17 0.38
N ALA A 52 -6.51 7.28 1.26
CA ALA A 52 -7.24 6.89 2.46
C ALA A 52 -7.50 8.11 3.36
N THR A 53 -6.48 8.92 3.61
CA THR A 53 -6.56 10.21 4.33
C THR A 53 -7.61 11.10 3.67
N ARG A 54 -7.52 11.34 2.36
CA ARG A 54 -8.50 12.17 1.63
C ARG A 54 -9.94 11.61 1.73
N LEU A 55 -10.13 10.30 1.65
CA LEU A 55 -11.45 9.66 1.74
C LEU A 55 -12.04 9.79 3.14
N ILE A 56 -11.25 9.51 4.18
CA ILE A 56 -11.65 9.62 5.58
C ILE A 56 -11.99 11.08 5.93
N PHE A 57 -11.14 12.04 5.54
CA PHE A 57 -11.38 13.46 5.85
C PHE A 57 -12.49 14.08 5.00
N LYS A 58 -12.65 13.73 3.72
CA LYS A 58 -13.81 14.20 2.94
C LYS A 58 -15.12 13.62 3.47
N GLY A 59 -15.15 12.34 3.82
CA GLY A 59 -16.31 11.70 4.44
C GLY A 59 -16.61 12.27 5.83
N GLY A 60 -15.60 12.39 6.68
CA GLY A 60 -15.71 12.90 8.04
C GLY A 60 -16.05 14.39 8.12
N MET A 61 -15.48 15.23 7.25
CA MET A 61 -15.82 16.65 7.18
C MET A 61 -17.24 16.85 6.65
N LEU A 62 -17.67 16.09 5.63
CA LEU A 62 -19.06 16.13 5.16
C LEU A 62 -20.05 15.64 6.23
N GLN A 63 -19.70 14.60 7.00
CA GLN A 63 -20.51 14.11 8.11
C GLN A 63 -20.59 15.11 9.27
N THR A 64 -19.50 15.82 9.55
CA THR A 64 -19.46 16.87 10.58
C THR A 64 -20.29 18.09 10.17
N LEU A 65 -20.20 18.52 8.90
CA LEU A 65 -20.99 19.64 8.36
C LEU A 65 -22.49 19.30 8.27
N SER A 66 -22.84 18.09 7.87
CA SER A 66 -24.24 17.63 7.83
C SER A 66 -24.86 17.52 9.23
N ASN A 67 -24.13 17.02 10.23
CA ASN A 67 -24.59 17.01 11.61
C ASN A 67 -24.74 18.41 12.21
N SER A 68 -23.86 19.35 11.85
CA SER A 68 -23.94 20.76 12.26
C SER A 68 -25.15 21.50 11.65
N SER A 69 -25.64 21.03 10.51
CA SER A 69 -26.79 21.62 9.79
C SER A 69 -28.14 21.16 10.34
N ASN A 70 -28.18 20.01 11.03
CA ASN A 70 -29.39 19.39 11.59
C ASN A 70 -29.67 19.78 13.06
N GLN A 71 -28.88 20.70 13.65
CA GLN A 71 -29.07 21.19 15.02
C GLN A 71 -29.74 22.59 15.11
N LYS A 72 -30.49 23.01 14.08
CA LYS A 72 -31.29 24.25 14.12
C LYS A 72 -32.78 23.97 14.12
#